data_AF-A0AAD2AKM0-F1
#
_entry.id   AF-A0AAD2AKM0-F1
#
_cell.length_a   1.000
_cell.length_b   1.000
_cell.length_c   1.000
_cell.angle_alpha   90.00
_cell.angle_beta   90.00
_cell.angle_gamma   90.00
#
_symmetry.space_group_name_H-M   'P 1'
#
loop_
_entity.id
_entity.type
_entity.pdbx_description
1 polymer ?
#
loop_
_entity_poly.entity_id
_entity_poly.type
_entity_poly.pdbx_seq_one_letter_code
_entity_poly.pdbx_strand_id
1 'polypeptide(L)'
;MTDSTATLSCGPRAEALCLPGNPRLDVEQPLPLPGVIIFVHGVNSMGEWFDTAEQGICKGLNARLQRTDEHVHRLKGSGQLQPASYLSELTEDGYISRELKATSFINEGIGNSPVIRFRWGYKASVDEVNSVGGDILLDEKNAWGGGPFVNGCSALPDVFDKGSDAEIAWGALAVNHIQTSDRQVYSAPARYYQAFAAWRLAKLVARIREVHRELNHGGITGKDCPITIVCHSQGNMIGLTSAYFGARHSEFNGLGVADNYVLACAPYSLRKSWMDNFSQYDSKNEEGRVTYEARVEGLKNFFDIVRHFSKDKAQHYDADFVDQEAFNSNPKNGDTPYTSTQDRKARDTRARAFLYCGPHDRVISVAPVRGMGWLGMSNRCSGCWTNCRLRWSPQPVWMRSEPRPAHG
;
A
#
# COMPACT_ATOMS: atom_id res chain seq x y z
N MET A 1 -34.08 -31.68 26.26
CA MET A 1 -33.92 -30.29 26.72
C MET A 1 -32.96 -29.62 25.77
N THR A 2 -33.52 -28.92 24.80
CA THR A 2 -32.80 -28.08 23.84
C THR A 2 -32.89 -26.66 24.37
N ASP A 3 -31.87 -26.22 25.10
CA ASP A 3 -31.75 -24.83 25.53
C ASP A 3 -30.46 -24.21 24.96
N SER A 4 -30.70 -23.14 24.19
CA SER A 4 -29.86 -21.98 23.91
C SER A 4 -28.34 -22.20 23.72
N THR A 5 -27.91 -22.30 22.46
CA THR A 5 -26.57 -21.84 22.02
C THR A 5 -26.68 -20.53 21.24
N ALA A 6 -27.59 -19.66 21.64
CA ALA A 6 -27.65 -18.29 21.14
C ALA A 6 -26.82 -17.42 22.07
N THR A 7 -25.51 -17.35 21.78
CA THR A 7 -24.49 -16.36 22.14
C THR A 7 -23.18 -17.08 22.48
N LEU A 8 -22.12 -16.73 21.74
CA LEU A 8 -20.68 -17.03 21.94
C LEU A 8 -19.99 -17.75 20.78
N SER A 9 -19.11 -16.95 20.16
CA SER A 9 -17.77 -17.24 19.64
C SER A 9 -17.65 -17.11 18.13
N CYS A 10 -17.09 -15.98 17.70
CA CYS A 10 -16.52 -15.84 16.37
C CYS A 10 -15.16 -16.56 16.38
N GLY A 11 -15.17 -17.79 15.88
CA GLY A 11 -13.99 -18.62 15.66
C GLY A 11 -14.39 -19.83 14.82
N PRO A 12 -13.45 -20.52 14.15
CA PRO A 12 -13.75 -21.74 13.42
C PRO A 12 -14.31 -22.79 14.39
N ARG A 13 -15.58 -23.17 14.21
CA ARG A 13 -16.24 -24.25 14.96
C ARG A 13 -16.25 -25.49 14.07
N ALA A 14 -15.71 -26.58 14.59
CA ALA A 14 -15.79 -27.89 13.97
C ALA A 14 -16.57 -28.84 14.88
N GLU A 15 -17.54 -29.54 14.31
CA GLU A 15 -18.25 -30.62 14.98
C GLU A 15 -18.04 -31.90 14.18
N ALA A 16 -17.69 -32.98 14.88
CA ALA A 16 -17.45 -34.28 14.25
C ALA A 16 -18.05 -35.41 15.09
N LEU A 17 -18.74 -36.32 14.40
CA LEU A 17 -19.18 -37.58 14.98
C LEU A 17 -18.00 -38.57 14.99
N CYS A 18 -17.54 -38.93 16.19
CA CYS A 18 -16.48 -39.93 16.37
C CYS A 18 -17.09 -41.28 16.78
N LEU A 19 -16.49 -42.38 16.31
CA LEU A 19 -16.87 -43.73 16.75
C LEU A 19 -16.49 -43.97 18.23
N PRO A 20 -17.20 -44.85 18.95
CA PRO A 20 -16.81 -45.24 20.31
C PRO A 20 -15.40 -45.84 20.34
N GLY A 21 -14.55 -45.38 21.26
CA GLY A 21 -13.23 -45.94 21.51
C GLY A 21 -12.03 -45.16 20.94
N ASN A 22 -12.25 -44.16 20.08
CA ASN A 22 -11.18 -43.26 19.64
C ASN A 22 -11.74 -41.84 19.33
N PRO A 23 -11.95 -41.00 20.36
CA PRO A 23 -12.74 -39.77 20.24
C PRO A 23 -11.99 -38.56 19.66
N ARG A 24 -10.86 -38.79 18.97
CA ARG A 24 -10.02 -37.70 18.45
C ARG A 24 -10.10 -37.68 16.93
N LEU A 25 -10.57 -36.55 16.39
CA LEU A 25 -10.46 -36.21 14.98
C LEU A 25 -9.61 -34.95 14.87
N ASP A 26 -8.51 -35.04 14.11
CA ASP A 26 -7.75 -33.85 13.77
C ASP A 26 -8.50 -33.08 12.68
N VAL A 27 -8.74 -31.79 12.92
CA VAL A 27 -9.45 -30.91 11.99
C VAL A 27 -8.51 -29.80 11.53
N GLU A 28 -8.54 -29.51 10.23
CA GLU A 28 -7.82 -28.38 9.67
C GLU A 28 -8.56 -27.08 9.96
N GLN A 29 -7.92 -26.18 10.72
CA GLN A 29 -8.39 -24.82 10.91
C GLN A 29 -7.78 -23.91 9.83
N PRO A 30 -8.59 -23.13 9.09
CA PRO A 30 -8.06 -22.12 8.19
C PRO A 30 -7.18 -21.13 8.95
N LEU A 31 -5.92 -20.98 8.54
CA LEU A 31 -5.02 -19.99 9.14
C LEU A 31 -5.48 -18.57 8.77
N PRO A 32 -5.53 -17.63 9.74
CA PRO A 32 -5.96 -16.26 9.51
C PRO A 32 -4.96 -15.50 8.61
N LEU A 33 -5.41 -14.37 8.08
CA LEU A 33 -4.54 -13.44 7.36
C LEU A 33 -3.49 -12.87 8.33
N PRO A 34 -2.21 -12.73 7.91
CA PRO A 34 -1.14 -12.22 8.78
C PRO A 34 -1.23 -10.72 9.10
N GLY A 35 -2.23 -10.03 8.55
CA GLY A 35 -2.45 -8.59 8.65
C GLY A 35 -3.10 -8.06 7.37
N VAL A 36 -3.19 -6.74 7.26
CA VAL A 36 -3.71 -6.06 6.07
C VAL A 36 -2.59 -5.32 5.34
N ILE A 37 -2.56 -5.46 4.03
CA ILE A 37 -1.60 -4.79 3.14
C ILE A 37 -2.40 -3.88 2.21
N ILE A 38 -2.19 -2.58 2.28
CA ILE A 38 -2.91 -1.60 1.45
C ILE A 38 -2.00 -1.17 0.31
N PHE A 39 -2.38 -1.45 -0.93
CA PHE A 39 -1.66 -0.98 -2.11
C PHE A 39 -2.18 0.39 -2.54
N VAL A 40 -1.27 1.34 -2.70
CA VAL A 40 -1.56 2.71 -3.13
C VAL A 40 -0.80 3.00 -4.41
N HIS A 41 -1.55 3.15 -5.50
CA HIS A 41 -1.01 3.33 -6.86
C HIS A 41 -0.63 4.80 -7.15
N GLY A 42 -0.04 5.04 -8.33
CA GLY A 42 0.49 6.33 -8.76
C GLY A 42 -0.54 7.25 -9.45
N VAL A 43 -0.04 8.25 -10.19
CA VAL A 43 -0.88 9.11 -11.06
C VAL A 43 -1.17 8.41 -12.38
N ASN A 44 -2.25 8.83 -13.04
CA ASN A 44 -2.65 8.37 -14.37
C ASN A 44 -2.68 6.85 -14.50
N SER A 45 -3.27 6.21 -13.49
CA SER A 45 -3.24 4.77 -13.30
C SER A 45 -4.50 4.34 -12.55
N MET A 46 -5.02 3.14 -12.84
CA MET A 46 -6.03 2.47 -12.01
C MET A 46 -5.40 1.36 -11.14
N GLY A 47 -4.07 1.31 -11.11
CA GLY A 47 -3.28 0.31 -10.39
C GLY A 47 -2.93 -0.90 -11.24
N GLU A 48 -2.37 -0.69 -12.44
CA GLU A 48 -2.01 -1.77 -13.40
C GLU A 48 -1.03 -2.80 -12.79
N TRP A 49 -0.32 -2.43 -11.72
CA TRP A 49 0.62 -3.31 -11.02
C TRP A 49 -0.02 -4.18 -9.93
N PHE A 50 -1.29 -3.94 -9.58
CA PHE A 50 -1.92 -4.59 -8.43
C PHE A 50 -1.98 -6.11 -8.56
N ASP A 51 -2.37 -6.65 -9.72
CA ASP A 51 -2.48 -8.10 -9.91
C ASP A 51 -1.14 -8.81 -9.70
N THR A 52 -0.09 -8.32 -10.36
CA THR A 52 1.23 -8.94 -10.29
C THR A 52 1.83 -8.81 -8.88
N ALA A 53 1.67 -7.66 -8.23
CA ALA A 53 2.20 -7.47 -6.89
C ALA A 53 1.43 -8.25 -5.82
N GLU A 54 0.10 -8.38 -5.96
CA GLU A 54 -0.71 -9.17 -5.04
C GLU A 54 -0.35 -10.65 -5.16
N GLN A 55 -0.18 -11.15 -6.38
CA GLN A 55 0.33 -12.50 -6.64
C GLN A 55 1.72 -12.72 -6.00
N GLY A 56 2.64 -11.77 -6.19
CA GLY A 56 3.98 -11.82 -5.59
C GLY A 56 3.95 -11.80 -4.06
N ILE A 57 3.13 -10.95 -3.45
CA ILE A 57 2.96 -10.84 -2.00
C ILE A 57 2.36 -12.12 -1.43
N CYS A 58 1.28 -12.64 -2.00
CA CYS A 58 0.68 -13.90 -1.55
C CYS A 58 1.68 -15.06 -1.65
N LYS A 59 2.40 -15.18 -2.77
CA LYS A 59 3.44 -16.21 -2.95
C LYS A 59 4.56 -16.09 -1.93
N GLY A 60 5.07 -14.87 -1.72
CA GLY A 60 6.16 -14.61 -0.77
C GLY A 60 5.75 -14.87 0.68
N LEU A 61 4.54 -14.46 1.07
CA LEU A 61 3.99 -14.71 2.41
C LEU A 61 3.71 -16.20 2.63
N ASN A 62 3.19 -16.92 1.64
CA ASN A 62 3.02 -18.37 1.73
C ASN A 62 4.36 -19.09 1.95
N ALA A 63 5.41 -18.70 1.23
CA ALA A 63 6.74 -19.25 1.46
C ALA A 63 7.26 -18.93 2.87
N ARG A 64 7.07 -17.69 3.35
CA ARG A 64 7.53 -17.24 4.68
C ARG A 64 6.79 -17.90 5.84
N LEU A 65 5.49 -18.12 5.69
CA LEU A 65 4.60 -18.65 6.73
C LEU A 65 4.36 -20.16 6.62
N GLN A 66 5.12 -20.85 5.76
CA GLN A 66 4.96 -22.29 5.49
C GLN A 66 3.50 -22.63 5.11
N ARG A 67 2.93 -21.89 4.14
CA ARG A 67 1.57 -22.09 3.62
C ARG A 67 1.53 -22.45 2.13
N THR A 68 2.64 -22.93 1.57
CA THR A 68 2.64 -23.45 0.18
C THR A 68 1.92 -24.79 0.10
N ASP A 69 1.66 -25.27 -1.11
CA ASP A 69 0.96 -26.52 -1.42
C ASP A 69 1.59 -27.75 -0.74
N GLU A 70 2.90 -27.70 -0.50
CA GLU A 70 3.65 -28.75 0.20
C GLU A 70 3.44 -28.72 1.72
N HIS A 71 3.16 -27.54 2.29
CA HIS A 71 3.02 -27.36 3.73
C HIS A 71 1.57 -27.51 4.23
N VAL A 72 0.57 -27.31 3.36
CA VAL A 72 -0.86 -27.35 3.74
C VAL A 72 -1.57 -28.57 3.14
N HIS A 73 -2.60 -29.05 3.83
CA HIS A 73 -3.33 -30.26 3.43
C HIS A 73 -4.35 -30.02 2.32
N ARG A 74 -5.05 -28.87 2.31
CA ARG A 74 -5.99 -28.47 1.24
C ARG A 74 -5.81 -27.03 0.80
N LEU A 75 -5.62 -26.76 -0.48
CA LEU A 75 -5.43 -25.39 -0.99
C LEU A 75 -6.62 -24.46 -0.67
N LYS A 76 -7.85 -24.98 -0.81
CA LYS A 76 -9.07 -24.25 -0.47
C LYS A 76 -9.43 -24.53 0.99
N GLY A 77 -9.36 -23.49 1.83
CA GLY A 77 -9.76 -23.56 3.24
C GLY A 77 -8.62 -23.78 4.25
N SER A 78 -7.37 -24.04 3.84
CA SER A 78 -6.23 -24.16 4.79
C SER A 78 -5.69 -22.81 5.30
N GLY A 79 -6.19 -21.70 4.78
CA GLY A 79 -5.60 -20.38 5.04
C GLY A 79 -4.35 -20.07 4.22
N GLN A 80 -4.06 -20.86 3.18
CA GLN A 80 -3.13 -20.45 2.13
C GLN A 80 -3.58 -19.11 1.52
N LEU A 81 -2.63 -18.20 1.33
CA LEU A 81 -2.90 -16.87 0.79
C LEU A 81 -3.00 -16.94 -0.73
N GLN A 82 -4.09 -16.43 -1.28
CA GLN A 82 -4.34 -16.41 -2.71
C GLN A 82 -4.85 -15.03 -3.09
N PRO A 83 -4.41 -14.45 -4.22
CA PRO A 83 -4.94 -13.18 -4.70
C PRO A 83 -6.46 -13.18 -4.75
N ALA A 84 -7.07 -12.07 -4.39
CA ALA A 84 -8.49 -11.88 -4.60
C ALA A 84 -8.77 -11.82 -6.12
N SER A 85 -9.97 -12.27 -6.50
CA SER A 85 -10.45 -12.12 -7.87
C SER A 85 -11.31 -10.86 -7.97
N TYR A 86 -11.03 -10.05 -8.98
CA TYR A 86 -11.72 -8.79 -9.24
C TYR A 86 -12.43 -8.86 -10.58
N LEU A 87 -13.58 -8.22 -10.70
CA LEU A 87 -14.22 -8.00 -12.00
C LEU A 87 -13.33 -7.14 -12.88
N SER A 88 -13.36 -7.40 -14.20
CA SER A 88 -12.70 -6.52 -15.17
C SER A 88 -13.29 -5.12 -15.06
N GLU A 89 -12.42 -4.13 -14.91
CA GLU A 89 -12.84 -2.73 -14.78
C GLU A 89 -13.35 -2.17 -16.11
N LEU A 90 -12.79 -2.68 -17.21
CA LEU A 90 -13.14 -2.28 -18.58
C LEU A 90 -13.78 -3.45 -19.34
N THR A 91 -14.71 -3.12 -20.23
CA THR A 91 -15.23 -4.01 -21.27
C THR A 91 -14.18 -4.20 -22.37
N GLU A 92 -14.38 -5.18 -23.25
CA GLU A 92 -13.48 -5.42 -24.40
C GLU A 92 -13.35 -4.17 -25.31
N ASP A 93 -14.42 -3.39 -25.42
CA ASP A 93 -14.45 -2.13 -26.19
C ASP A 93 -13.84 -0.93 -25.43
N GLY A 94 -13.30 -1.13 -24.22
CA GLY A 94 -12.58 -0.11 -23.47
C GLY A 94 -13.42 0.81 -22.58
N TYR A 95 -14.70 0.51 -22.36
CA TYR A 95 -15.59 1.27 -21.47
C TYR A 95 -15.60 0.69 -20.06
N ILE A 96 -15.84 1.51 -19.05
CA ILE A 96 -16.09 1.10 -17.66
C ILE A 96 -17.26 0.13 -17.62
N SER A 97 -17.00 -1.03 -17.02
CA SER A 97 -18.02 -2.06 -16.80
C SER A 97 -19.18 -1.51 -15.97
N ARG A 98 -20.41 -1.71 -16.47
CA ARG A 98 -21.64 -1.35 -15.73
C ARG A 98 -21.84 -2.18 -14.47
N GLU A 99 -21.12 -3.29 -14.35
CA GLU A 99 -21.14 -4.20 -13.21
C GLU A 99 -20.13 -3.81 -12.12
N LEU A 100 -19.31 -2.79 -12.36
CA LEU A 100 -18.36 -2.26 -11.40
C LEU A 100 -19.08 -1.51 -10.28
N LYS A 101 -19.54 -2.27 -9.27
CA LYS A 101 -20.19 -1.75 -8.06
C LYS A 101 -19.37 -2.18 -6.84
N ALA A 102 -19.43 -1.36 -5.78
CA ALA A 102 -18.73 -1.67 -4.53
C ALA A 102 -19.09 -3.04 -3.94
N THR A 103 -20.30 -3.54 -4.24
CA THR A 103 -20.83 -4.82 -3.73
C THR A 103 -20.53 -6.03 -4.62
N SER A 104 -20.07 -5.83 -5.85
CA SER A 104 -19.82 -6.92 -6.82
C SER A 104 -18.40 -6.92 -7.38
N PHE A 105 -17.64 -5.86 -7.15
CA PHE A 105 -16.31 -5.68 -7.74
C PHE A 105 -15.30 -6.75 -7.32
N ILE A 106 -15.43 -7.27 -6.09
CA ILE A 106 -14.64 -8.38 -5.58
C ILE A 106 -15.49 -9.64 -5.69
N ASN A 107 -14.98 -10.68 -6.35
CA ASN A 107 -15.67 -11.96 -6.44
C ASN A 107 -15.62 -12.66 -5.08
N GLU A 108 -16.71 -12.57 -4.32
CA GLU A 108 -16.81 -13.15 -2.98
C GLU A 108 -16.54 -14.66 -2.99
N GLY A 109 -15.78 -15.14 -2.01
CA GLY A 109 -15.42 -16.56 -1.87
C GLY A 109 -14.25 -17.02 -2.76
N ILE A 110 -13.69 -16.15 -3.61
CA ILE A 110 -12.51 -16.45 -4.42
C ILE A 110 -11.30 -15.64 -3.93
N GLY A 111 -10.33 -16.35 -3.37
CA GLY A 111 -9.10 -15.79 -2.84
C GLY A 111 -9.08 -15.72 -1.31
N ASN A 112 -7.89 -15.54 -0.76
CA ASN A 112 -7.63 -15.36 0.67
C ASN A 112 -6.48 -14.36 0.80
N SER A 113 -6.72 -13.16 0.30
CA SER A 113 -5.69 -12.14 0.13
C SER A 113 -5.66 -11.19 1.33
N PRO A 114 -4.47 -10.86 1.85
CA PRO A 114 -4.33 -9.78 2.82
C PRO A 114 -4.38 -8.39 2.16
N VAL A 115 -4.54 -8.30 0.83
CA VAL A 115 -4.37 -7.05 0.08
C VAL A 115 -5.68 -6.29 -0.09
N ILE A 116 -5.63 -4.98 0.19
CA ILE A 116 -6.63 -4.00 -0.21
C ILE A 116 -6.04 -3.10 -1.28
N ARG A 117 -6.67 -3.07 -2.46
CA ARG A 117 -6.32 -2.17 -3.57
C ARG A 117 -6.95 -0.80 -3.36
N PHE A 118 -6.19 0.16 -2.85
CA PHE A 118 -6.67 1.51 -2.59
C PHE A 118 -6.66 2.34 -3.89
N ARG A 119 -7.84 2.48 -4.50
CA ARG A 119 -8.05 3.34 -5.67
C ARG A 119 -8.37 4.76 -5.23
N TRP A 120 -7.72 5.71 -5.89
CA TRP A 120 -7.90 7.14 -5.68
C TRP A 120 -7.79 7.86 -7.03
N GLY A 121 -8.27 9.10 -7.09
CA GLY A 121 -8.31 9.86 -8.34
C GLY A 121 -9.11 11.15 -8.20
N TYR A 122 -9.27 11.83 -9.32
CA TYR A 122 -10.09 13.03 -9.44
C TYR A 122 -11.42 12.70 -10.10
N LYS A 123 -12.48 13.43 -9.75
CA LYS A 123 -13.75 13.40 -10.46
C LYS A 123 -14.21 14.83 -10.66
N ALA A 124 -14.40 15.22 -11.92
CA ALA A 124 -14.90 16.52 -12.28
C ALA A 124 -16.40 16.61 -12.00
N SER A 125 -16.83 17.78 -11.53
CA SER A 125 -18.22 18.22 -11.59
C SER A 125 -18.63 18.54 -13.02
N VAL A 126 -19.94 18.59 -13.26
CA VAL A 126 -20.48 19.00 -14.57
C VAL A 126 -20.02 20.41 -14.95
N ASP A 127 -19.96 21.32 -13.98
CA ASP A 127 -19.51 22.70 -14.20
C ASP A 127 -18.03 22.77 -14.58
N GLU A 128 -17.17 21.98 -13.93
CA GLU A 128 -15.76 21.88 -14.29
C GLU A 128 -15.60 21.36 -15.72
N VAL A 129 -16.29 20.27 -16.09
CA VAL A 129 -16.28 19.73 -17.46
C VAL A 129 -16.71 20.77 -18.48
N ASN A 130 -17.79 21.51 -18.20
CA ASN A 130 -18.28 22.56 -19.09
C ASN A 130 -17.30 23.73 -19.24
N SER A 131 -16.49 24.00 -18.21
CA SER A 131 -15.52 25.11 -18.21
C SER A 131 -14.22 24.80 -18.94
N VAL A 132 -13.75 23.55 -18.91
CA VAL A 132 -12.50 23.13 -19.58
C VAL A 132 -12.74 22.42 -20.91
N GLY A 133 -13.99 22.08 -21.24
CA GLY A 133 -14.33 21.38 -22.48
C GLY A 133 -13.55 20.07 -22.64
N GLY A 134 -13.03 19.83 -23.85
CA GLY A 134 -12.21 18.66 -24.19
C GLY A 134 -10.73 18.76 -23.77
N ASP A 135 -10.35 19.83 -23.06
CA ASP A 135 -8.95 20.08 -22.67
C ASP A 135 -8.54 19.30 -21.40
N ILE A 136 -9.42 18.42 -20.89
CA ILE A 136 -9.17 17.46 -19.80
C ILE A 136 -9.44 16.03 -20.26
N LEU A 137 -8.56 15.08 -19.93
CA LEU A 137 -8.78 13.66 -20.20
C LEU A 137 -9.54 13.01 -19.05
N LEU A 138 -10.82 12.72 -19.26
CA LEU A 138 -11.67 12.04 -18.28
C LEU A 138 -12.26 10.77 -18.90
N ASP A 139 -12.55 9.79 -18.06
CA ASP A 139 -13.39 8.64 -18.42
C ASP A 139 -14.86 9.06 -18.62
N GLU A 140 -15.70 8.14 -19.06
CA GLU A 140 -17.13 8.38 -19.29
C GLU A 140 -17.94 8.69 -18.02
N LYS A 141 -17.32 8.61 -16.83
CA LYS A 141 -17.86 9.01 -15.53
C LYS A 141 -17.31 10.36 -15.07
N ASN A 142 -16.62 11.09 -15.96
CA ASN A 142 -15.94 12.34 -15.69
C ASN A 142 -14.86 12.19 -14.60
N ALA A 143 -14.20 11.03 -14.52
CA ALA A 143 -13.17 10.74 -13.53
C ALA A 143 -11.80 10.44 -14.15
N TRP A 144 -10.77 10.54 -13.31
CA TRP A 144 -9.38 10.29 -13.67
C TRP A 144 -8.68 9.49 -12.57
N GLY A 145 -8.37 8.23 -12.87
CA GLY A 145 -7.59 7.34 -12.01
C GLY A 145 -6.22 7.91 -11.64
N GLY A 146 -5.95 8.07 -10.35
CA GLY A 146 -4.71 8.68 -9.84
C GLY A 146 -4.58 10.18 -10.14
N GLY A 147 -5.52 10.76 -10.90
CA GLY A 147 -5.44 12.10 -11.44
C GLY A 147 -4.34 12.29 -12.49
N PRO A 148 -4.21 13.50 -13.04
CA PRO A 148 -3.30 13.76 -14.16
C PRO A 148 -1.83 13.64 -13.77
N PHE A 149 -1.03 13.18 -14.73
CA PHE A 149 0.42 13.03 -14.56
C PHE A 149 1.11 14.35 -14.19
N VAL A 150 0.68 15.47 -14.76
CA VAL A 150 1.24 16.81 -14.47
C VAL A 150 0.96 17.30 -13.06
N ASN A 151 0.03 16.67 -12.33
CA ASN A 151 -0.22 16.93 -10.92
C ASN A 151 0.68 16.11 -9.98
N GLY A 152 1.65 15.36 -10.52
CA GLY A 152 2.72 14.79 -9.73
C GLY A 152 3.46 15.87 -8.93
N CYS A 153 3.92 15.51 -7.73
CA CYS A 153 4.61 16.42 -6.82
C CYS A 153 5.69 15.71 -6.01
N SER A 154 6.70 16.48 -5.59
CA SER A 154 7.89 15.98 -4.89
C SER A 154 8.00 16.49 -3.45
N ALA A 155 7.09 17.34 -2.98
CA ALA A 155 6.99 17.79 -1.59
C ALA A 155 5.56 17.61 -1.04
N LEU A 156 5.42 17.30 0.26
CA LEU A 156 4.12 17.00 0.86
C LEU A 156 3.14 18.19 0.86
N PRO A 157 3.55 19.44 1.16
CA PRO A 157 2.61 20.57 1.13
C PRO A 157 1.92 20.75 -0.22
N ASP A 158 2.59 20.36 -1.31
CA ASP A 158 2.08 20.52 -2.68
C ASP A 158 0.84 19.67 -2.98
N VAL A 159 0.51 18.67 -2.16
CA VAL A 159 -0.76 17.92 -2.29
C VAL A 159 -1.98 18.79 -1.96
N PHE A 160 -1.77 19.95 -1.35
CA PHE A 160 -2.79 20.95 -1.01
C PHE A 160 -2.76 22.17 -1.94
N ASP A 161 -2.05 22.13 -3.08
CA ASP A 161 -1.94 23.30 -3.96
C ASP A 161 -2.85 23.21 -5.19
N LYS A 162 -2.98 24.34 -5.91
CA LYS A 162 -3.84 24.53 -7.08
C LYS A 162 -3.44 23.72 -8.34
N GLY A 163 -2.37 22.93 -8.28
CA GLY A 163 -1.90 22.14 -9.42
C GLY A 163 -0.90 22.89 -10.29
N SER A 164 -0.59 22.30 -11.45
CA SER A 164 0.43 22.77 -12.40
C SER A 164 -0.24 23.44 -13.59
N ASP A 165 0.29 24.57 -14.06
CA ASP A 165 -0.07 25.07 -15.40
C ASP A 165 0.46 24.09 -16.46
N ALA A 166 -0.45 23.59 -17.30
CA ALA A 166 -0.17 22.54 -18.27
C ALA A 166 0.96 22.93 -19.27
N GLU A 167 1.04 24.20 -19.66
CA GLU A 167 2.08 24.72 -20.55
C GLU A 167 3.48 24.72 -19.92
N ILE A 168 3.59 25.09 -18.64
CA ILE A 168 4.86 25.07 -17.89
C ILE A 168 5.32 23.62 -17.66
N ALA A 169 4.38 22.73 -17.33
CA ALA A 169 4.64 21.31 -17.19
C ALA A 169 5.07 20.66 -18.54
N TRP A 170 4.44 21.05 -19.65
CA TRP A 170 4.80 20.62 -21.00
C TRP A 170 6.23 21.04 -21.38
N GLY A 171 6.59 22.31 -21.16
CA GLY A 171 7.94 22.80 -21.41
C GLY A 171 9.01 22.04 -20.62
N ALA A 172 8.75 21.74 -19.34
CA ALA A 172 9.66 20.97 -18.50
C ALA A 172 9.76 19.48 -18.92
N LEU A 173 8.67 18.87 -19.36
CA LEU A 173 8.64 17.48 -19.83
C LEU A 173 9.34 17.27 -21.17
N ALA A 174 9.07 18.17 -22.12
CA ALA A 174 9.67 18.14 -23.46
C ALA A 174 11.20 18.30 -23.40
N VAL A 175 11.70 19.20 -22.54
CA VAL A 175 13.15 19.44 -22.34
C VAL A 175 13.85 18.24 -21.70
N ASN A 176 13.15 17.40 -20.92
CA ASN A 176 13.74 16.23 -20.26
C ASN A 176 13.60 14.92 -21.07
N HIS A 177 13.17 14.99 -22.34
CA HIS A 177 13.03 13.83 -23.23
C HIS A 177 12.21 12.67 -22.63
N ILE A 178 11.20 12.97 -21.80
CA ILE A 178 10.17 11.98 -21.43
C ILE A 178 9.24 11.85 -22.65
N GLN A 179 9.71 11.10 -23.65
CA GLN A 179 9.01 10.60 -24.84
C GLN A 179 7.64 11.26 -25.12
N THR A 180 7.66 12.40 -25.82
CA THR A 180 6.50 13.28 -26.05
C THR A 180 5.83 13.09 -27.42
N SER A 181 5.96 11.94 -28.09
CA SER A 181 5.27 11.77 -29.38
C SER A 181 3.77 11.47 -29.26
N ASP A 182 3.33 10.79 -28.18
CA ASP A 182 1.95 10.24 -28.12
C ASP A 182 1.18 10.56 -26.83
N ARG A 183 1.73 11.38 -25.91
CA ARG A 183 1.04 11.76 -24.66
C ARG A 183 0.60 13.22 -24.74
N GLN A 184 -0.68 13.44 -25.02
CA GLN A 184 -1.30 14.76 -24.89
C GLN A 184 -1.26 15.20 -23.42
N VAL A 185 -0.76 16.40 -23.16
CA VAL A 185 -0.79 17.01 -21.82
C VAL A 185 -2.02 17.90 -21.74
N TYR A 186 -2.91 17.53 -20.83
CA TYR A 186 -4.19 18.17 -20.60
C TYR A 186 -4.10 19.18 -19.45
N SER A 187 -5.07 20.09 -19.38
CA SER A 187 -5.30 20.91 -18.20
C SER A 187 -5.52 20.03 -16.97
N ALA A 188 -5.05 20.49 -15.82
CA ALA A 188 -5.08 19.71 -14.58
C ALA A 188 -5.86 20.45 -13.48
N PRO A 189 -6.73 19.74 -12.74
CA PRO A 189 -7.46 20.34 -11.63
C PRO A 189 -6.52 20.61 -10.45
N ALA A 190 -7.02 21.32 -9.44
CA ALA A 190 -6.29 21.50 -8.19
C ALA A 190 -5.99 20.16 -7.50
N ARG A 191 -4.85 20.05 -6.80
CA ARG A 191 -4.37 18.81 -6.19
C ARG A 191 -5.13 18.38 -4.94
N TYR A 192 -6.14 19.12 -4.50
CA TYR A 192 -6.93 18.82 -3.29
C TYR A 192 -7.50 17.40 -3.24
N TYR A 193 -7.75 16.76 -4.39
CA TYR A 193 -8.15 15.35 -4.45
C TYR A 193 -7.06 14.40 -3.92
N GLN A 194 -5.77 14.75 -4.01
CA GLN A 194 -4.64 14.03 -3.39
C GLN A 194 -4.71 14.12 -1.86
N ALA A 195 -4.91 15.33 -1.32
CA ALA A 195 -5.08 15.53 0.11
C ALA A 195 -6.30 14.75 0.64
N PHE A 196 -7.42 14.79 -0.08
CA PHE A 196 -8.62 14.04 0.29
C PHE A 196 -8.40 12.52 0.21
N ALA A 197 -7.68 12.03 -0.81
CA ALA A 197 -7.28 10.62 -0.90
C ALA A 197 -6.40 10.20 0.29
N ALA A 198 -5.45 11.04 0.71
CA ALA A 198 -4.61 10.78 1.88
C ALA A 198 -5.42 10.73 3.19
N TRP A 199 -6.38 11.64 3.37
CA TRP A 199 -7.31 11.60 4.50
C TRP A 199 -8.18 10.32 4.47
N ARG A 200 -8.71 9.92 3.30
CA ARG A 200 -9.46 8.66 3.15
C ARG A 200 -8.62 7.43 3.46
N LEU A 201 -7.34 7.44 3.09
CA LEU A 201 -6.41 6.35 3.41
C LEU A 201 -6.17 6.27 4.92
N ALA A 202 -5.97 7.39 5.61
CA ALA A 202 -5.86 7.43 7.07
C ALA A 202 -7.14 6.91 7.76
N LYS A 203 -8.31 7.31 7.23
CA LYS A 203 -9.61 6.82 7.70
C LYS A 203 -9.78 5.32 7.51
N LEU A 204 -9.35 4.77 6.37
CA LEU A 204 -9.37 3.33 6.12
C LEU A 204 -8.51 2.58 7.15
N VAL A 205 -7.28 3.05 7.42
CA VAL A 205 -6.39 2.47 8.44
C VAL A 205 -7.05 2.47 9.82
N ALA A 206 -7.62 3.60 10.23
CA ALA A 206 -8.31 3.71 11.52
C ALA A 206 -9.52 2.75 11.59
N ARG A 207 -10.32 2.68 10.53
CA ARG A 207 -11.51 1.82 10.48
C ARG A 207 -11.17 0.34 10.52
N ILE A 208 -10.09 -0.10 9.86
CA ILE A 208 -9.63 -1.50 9.93
C ILE A 208 -9.34 -1.88 11.38
N ARG A 209 -8.66 -1.01 12.14
CA ARG A 209 -8.35 -1.28 13.55
C ARG A 209 -9.57 -1.27 14.44
N GLU A 210 -10.46 -0.30 14.24
CA GLU A 210 -11.73 -0.22 14.97
C GLU A 210 -12.52 -1.53 14.81
N VAL A 211 -12.75 -1.98 13.57
CA VAL A 211 -13.44 -3.24 13.29
C VAL A 211 -12.69 -4.42 13.91
N HIS A 212 -11.37 -4.48 13.77
CA HIS A 212 -10.59 -5.62 14.28
C HIS A 212 -10.60 -5.72 15.81
N ARG A 213 -10.60 -4.59 16.54
CA ARG A 213 -10.63 -4.57 18.00
C ARG A 213 -11.94 -5.09 18.58
N GLU A 214 -13.03 -4.98 17.82
CA GLU A 214 -14.35 -5.49 18.20
C GLU A 214 -14.50 -7.00 17.98
N LEU A 215 -13.62 -7.62 17.17
CA LEU A 215 -13.64 -9.06 16.93
C LEU A 215 -13.11 -9.81 18.16
N ASN A 216 -13.85 -10.81 18.62
CA ASN A 216 -13.45 -11.69 19.71
C ASN A 216 -12.66 -12.88 19.16
N HIS A 217 -11.33 -12.81 19.23
CA HIS A 217 -10.43 -13.87 18.77
C HIS A 217 -10.00 -14.74 19.95
N GLY A 218 -10.71 -15.83 20.20
CA GLY A 218 -10.36 -16.78 21.27
C GLY A 218 -10.48 -16.18 22.68
N GLY A 219 -11.41 -15.26 22.90
CA GLY A 219 -11.58 -14.54 24.16
C GLY A 219 -10.80 -13.21 24.23
N ILE A 220 -9.94 -12.93 23.25
CA ILE A 220 -9.12 -11.72 23.21
C ILE A 220 -9.75 -10.68 22.28
N THR A 221 -10.03 -9.50 22.83
CA THR A 221 -10.54 -8.31 22.15
C THR A 221 -9.59 -7.13 22.34
N GLY A 222 -9.84 -6.02 21.63
CA GLY A 222 -9.07 -4.79 21.81
C GLY A 222 -7.65 -4.84 21.25
N LYS A 223 -7.36 -5.74 20.31
CA LYS A 223 -6.06 -5.84 19.64
C LYS A 223 -6.09 -5.23 18.25
N ASP A 224 -4.93 -4.73 17.83
CA ASP A 224 -4.74 -4.06 16.54
C ASP A 224 -4.29 -5.03 15.44
N CYS A 225 -4.99 -4.92 14.30
CA CYS A 225 -4.56 -5.54 13.06
C CYS A 225 -3.24 -4.89 12.61
N PRO A 226 -2.19 -5.67 12.30
CA PRO A 226 -0.99 -5.13 11.67
C PRO A 226 -1.30 -4.65 10.26
N ILE A 227 -1.00 -3.38 9.96
CA ILE A 227 -1.29 -2.76 8.66
C ILE A 227 0.01 -2.30 8.00
N THR A 228 0.23 -2.70 6.75
CA THR A 228 1.33 -2.23 5.92
C THR A 228 0.81 -1.50 4.70
N ILE A 229 1.29 -0.29 4.43
CA ILE A 229 0.96 0.45 3.21
C ILE A 229 2.10 0.28 2.21
N VAL A 230 1.79 -0.19 1.00
CA VAL A 230 2.74 -0.28 -0.13
C VAL A 230 2.39 0.80 -1.14
N CYS A 231 3.27 1.78 -1.25
CA CYS A 231 3.12 2.92 -2.13
C CYS A 231 4.00 2.78 -3.36
N HIS A 232 3.44 3.12 -4.53
CA HIS A 232 4.19 3.21 -5.78
C HIS A 232 4.08 4.61 -6.38
N SER A 233 5.20 5.16 -6.88
CA SER A 233 5.25 6.45 -7.58
C SER A 233 4.54 7.56 -6.78
N GLN A 234 3.60 8.33 -7.36
CA GLN A 234 2.87 9.39 -6.66
C GLN A 234 2.05 8.88 -5.46
N GLY A 235 1.69 7.59 -5.41
CA GLY A 235 1.04 6.96 -4.25
C GLY A 235 1.87 7.08 -2.96
N ASN A 236 3.18 7.31 -3.08
CA ASN A 236 4.04 7.64 -1.94
C ASN A 236 3.65 8.97 -1.30
N MET A 237 3.27 9.98 -2.09
CA MET A 237 2.84 11.27 -1.56
C MET A 237 1.53 11.12 -0.78
N ILE A 238 0.62 10.28 -1.28
CA ILE A 238 -0.64 9.94 -0.60
C ILE A 238 -0.36 9.20 0.71
N GLY A 239 0.50 8.18 0.70
CA GLY A 239 0.83 7.39 1.89
C GLY A 239 1.60 8.16 2.96
N LEU A 240 2.55 9.01 2.58
CA LEU A 240 3.26 9.86 3.54
C LEU A 240 2.30 10.88 4.17
N THR A 241 1.47 11.53 3.34
CA THR A 241 0.47 12.51 3.83
C THR A 241 -0.58 11.83 4.72
N SER A 242 -0.97 10.60 4.42
CA SER A 242 -1.96 9.88 5.23
C SER A 242 -1.45 9.60 6.64
N ALA A 243 -0.15 9.36 6.82
CA ALA A 243 0.43 9.21 8.15
C ALA A 243 0.29 10.50 8.99
N TYR A 244 0.48 11.67 8.38
CA TYR A 244 0.27 12.96 9.04
C TYR A 244 -1.19 13.16 9.45
N PHE A 245 -2.13 12.90 8.53
CA PHE A 245 -3.55 12.93 8.86
C PHE A 245 -3.86 11.97 10.01
N GLY A 246 -3.46 10.71 9.88
CA GLY A 246 -3.72 9.66 10.86
C GLY A 246 -3.17 9.96 12.26
N ALA A 247 -2.04 10.67 12.34
CA ALA A 247 -1.40 11.03 13.60
C ALA A 247 -1.97 12.30 14.25
N ARG A 248 -2.43 13.27 13.44
CA ARG A 248 -2.70 14.64 13.91
C ARG A 248 -4.15 15.08 13.78
N HIS A 249 -4.92 14.49 12.88
CA HIS A 249 -6.33 14.84 12.71
C HIS A 249 -7.16 14.25 13.86
N SER A 250 -7.95 15.09 14.53
CA SER A 250 -8.67 14.74 15.77
C SER A 250 -9.61 13.54 15.60
N GLU A 251 -10.24 13.40 14.44
CA GLU A 251 -11.14 12.29 14.10
C GLU A 251 -10.50 10.91 14.30
N PHE A 252 -9.18 10.77 14.08
CA PHE A 252 -8.53 9.47 14.10
C PHE A 252 -7.96 9.10 15.47
N ASN A 253 -7.86 10.04 16.40
CA ASN A 253 -7.26 9.83 17.73
C ASN A 253 -5.87 9.13 17.69
N GLY A 254 -5.09 9.40 16.63
CA GLY A 254 -3.79 8.78 16.38
C GLY A 254 -3.82 7.36 15.79
N LEU A 255 -5.00 6.80 15.50
CA LEU A 255 -5.18 5.42 15.01
C LEU A 255 -5.10 5.28 13.49
N GLY A 256 -4.94 6.37 12.74
CA GLY A 256 -4.88 6.35 11.26
C GLY A 256 -3.49 6.12 10.67
N VAL A 257 -2.49 5.73 11.48
CA VAL A 257 -1.08 5.56 11.05
C VAL A 257 -0.76 4.08 10.85
N ALA A 258 -0.30 3.66 9.67
CA ALA A 258 0.04 2.25 9.45
C ALA A 258 1.31 1.82 10.21
N ASP A 259 1.45 0.53 10.47
CA ASP A 259 2.60 -0.04 11.18
C ASP A 259 3.88 0.02 10.34
N ASN A 260 3.74 -0.16 9.03
CA ASN A 260 4.85 -0.14 8.08
C ASN A 260 4.47 0.57 6.78
N TYR A 261 5.49 1.14 6.14
CA TYR A 261 5.37 1.77 4.82
C TYR A 261 6.43 1.19 3.88
N VAL A 262 6.02 0.72 2.71
CA VAL A 262 6.91 0.31 1.63
C VAL A 262 6.82 1.34 0.53
N LEU A 263 7.92 2.03 0.29
CA LEU A 263 8.02 3.15 -0.62
C LEU A 263 8.75 2.70 -1.88
N ALA A 264 8.03 2.44 -2.96
CA ALA A 264 8.58 2.06 -4.25
C ALA A 264 8.59 3.25 -5.20
N CYS A 265 9.75 3.58 -5.77
CA CYS A 265 9.92 4.66 -6.76
C CYS A 265 9.34 6.01 -6.27
N ALA A 266 9.60 6.36 -5.00
CA ALA A 266 9.04 7.56 -4.40
C ALA A 266 9.55 8.87 -5.05
N PRO A 267 8.66 9.78 -5.52
CA PRO A 267 9.04 11.06 -6.10
C PRO A 267 9.48 12.11 -5.08
N TYR A 268 9.35 11.82 -3.77
CA TYR A 268 9.73 12.74 -2.70
C TYR A 268 11.19 13.17 -2.83
N SER A 269 11.44 14.47 -3.01
CA SER A 269 12.78 14.98 -3.31
C SER A 269 13.56 15.31 -2.04
N LEU A 270 14.78 14.77 -1.97
CA LEU A 270 15.78 15.07 -0.95
C LEU A 270 17.05 15.62 -1.58
N ARG A 271 16.92 16.36 -2.67
CA ARG A 271 18.04 17.04 -3.32
C ARG A 271 17.78 18.53 -3.36
N LYS A 272 18.86 19.31 -3.35
CA LYS A 272 18.82 20.72 -3.74
C LYS A 272 18.80 20.71 -5.26
N SER A 273 17.69 21.04 -5.90
CA SER A 273 17.66 21.31 -7.33
C SER A 273 17.52 22.82 -7.53
N TRP A 274 18.11 23.34 -8.59
CA TRP A 274 17.87 24.72 -9.01
C TRP A 274 16.44 24.86 -9.59
N MET A 275 15.84 23.75 -10.07
CA MET A 275 14.52 23.74 -10.74
C MET A 275 13.44 23.05 -9.88
N ASP A 276 13.33 23.46 -8.61
CA ASP A 276 13.18 22.52 -7.50
C ASP A 276 11.83 21.87 -7.23
N ASN A 277 10.75 22.17 -7.94
CA ASN A 277 9.51 21.40 -7.80
C ASN A 277 8.80 21.40 -9.14
N PHE A 278 8.74 20.24 -9.78
CA PHE A 278 8.10 20.00 -11.06
C PHE A 278 6.72 20.69 -11.13
N SER A 279 6.73 21.91 -11.71
CA SER A 279 5.65 22.89 -11.97
C SER A 279 5.50 24.16 -11.11
N GLN A 280 6.22 24.40 -10.01
CA GLN A 280 5.93 25.56 -9.14
C GLN A 280 7.17 26.29 -8.62
N TYR A 281 7.74 27.11 -9.50
CA TYR A 281 8.71 28.16 -9.18
C TYR A 281 7.96 29.43 -8.73
N ASP A 282 8.28 29.96 -7.56
CA ASP A 282 7.75 31.26 -7.15
C ASP A 282 8.62 32.36 -7.76
N SER A 283 8.18 32.93 -8.87
CA SER A 283 8.91 33.98 -9.58
C SER A 283 9.09 35.27 -8.80
N LYS A 284 8.31 35.49 -7.72
CA LYS A 284 8.48 36.68 -6.87
C LYS A 284 9.64 36.55 -5.89
N ASN A 285 9.97 35.33 -5.50
CA ASN A 285 10.97 35.05 -4.46
C ASN A 285 12.21 34.30 -4.99
N GLU A 286 12.23 33.95 -6.29
CA GLU A 286 13.32 33.22 -6.96
C GLU A 286 13.72 31.90 -6.28
N GLU A 287 12.80 31.28 -5.55
CA GLU A 287 13.02 30.05 -4.77
C GLU A 287 11.99 28.96 -5.12
N GLY A 288 12.37 27.70 -4.88
CA GLY A 288 11.39 26.60 -4.81
C GLY A 288 10.54 26.73 -3.54
N ARG A 289 9.22 26.63 -3.65
CA ARG A 289 8.26 26.89 -2.55
C ARG A 289 8.54 26.15 -1.23
N VAL A 290 9.11 24.94 -1.30
CA VAL A 290 9.46 24.12 -0.14
C VAL A 290 10.96 23.88 -0.15
N THR A 291 11.64 24.37 0.89
CA THR A 291 13.09 24.27 1.02
C THR A 291 13.55 22.82 1.21
N TYR A 292 14.80 22.53 0.82
CA TYR A 292 15.43 21.23 1.07
C TYR A 292 15.38 20.85 2.55
N GLU A 293 15.67 21.80 3.43
CA GLU A 293 15.68 21.63 4.88
C GLU A 293 14.28 21.25 5.40
N ALA A 294 13.23 21.90 4.91
CA ALA A 294 11.84 21.56 5.26
C ALA A 294 11.43 20.17 4.74
N ARG A 295 11.89 19.76 3.56
CA ARG A 295 11.65 18.38 3.04
C ARG A 295 12.36 17.33 3.90
N VAL A 296 13.61 17.60 4.30
CA VAL A 296 14.35 16.72 5.21
C VAL A 296 13.64 16.59 6.55
N GLU A 297 13.19 17.70 7.13
CA GLU A 297 12.45 17.70 8.40
C GLU A 297 11.10 16.99 8.28
N GLY A 298 10.34 17.25 7.21
CA GLY A 298 9.07 16.58 6.93
C GLY A 298 9.21 15.06 6.82
N LEU A 299 10.30 14.56 6.21
CA LEU A 299 10.53 13.12 6.17
C LEU A 299 10.96 12.54 7.53
N LYS A 300 11.74 13.27 8.34
CA LYS A 300 12.08 12.84 9.71
C LYS A 300 10.82 12.73 10.57
N ASN A 301 9.98 13.76 10.53
CA ASN A 301 8.71 13.81 11.27
C ASN A 301 7.77 12.67 10.84
N PHE A 302 7.77 12.29 9.56
CA PHE A 302 7.07 11.08 9.10
C PHE A 302 7.60 9.81 9.77
N PHE A 303 8.92 9.60 9.80
CA PHE A 303 9.51 8.44 10.49
C PHE A 303 9.23 8.44 11.99
N ASP A 304 9.23 9.61 12.62
CA ASP A 304 8.87 9.75 14.03
C ASP A 304 7.40 9.42 14.26
N ILE A 305 6.48 9.85 13.41
CA ILE A 305 5.07 9.46 13.47
C ILE A 305 4.92 7.93 13.46
N VAL A 306 5.55 7.25 12.50
CA VAL A 306 5.49 5.79 12.37
C VAL A 306 6.06 5.11 13.62
N ARG A 307 7.18 5.62 14.14
CA ARG A 307 7.83 5.09 15.35
C ARG A 307 6.96 5.25 16.60
N HIS A 308 6.44 6.44 16.85
CA HIS A 308 5.64 6.74 18.04
C HIS A 308 4.31 6.00 18.01
N PHE A 309 3.66 5.87 16.84
CA PHE A 309 2.46 5.06 16.73
C PHE A 309 2.70 3.62 17.25
N SER A 310 3.77 2.97 16.79
CA SER A 310 4.07 1.60 17.20
C SER A 310 4.43 1.47 18.68
N LYS A 311 5.00 2.51 19.30
CA LYS A 311 5.41 2.47 20.73
C LYS A 311 4.26 2.82 21.66
N ASP A 312 3.49 3.83 21.31
CA ASP A 312 2.62 4.54 22.24
C ASP A 312 1.13 4.18 22.03
N LYS A 313 0.78 3.63 20.86
CA LYS A 313 -0.62 3.42 20.45
C LYS A 313 -0.96 2.00 20.00
N ALA A 314 -0.02 1.31 19.34
CA ALA A 314 -0.28 -0.01 18.77
C ALA A 314 -0.47 -1.09 19.85
N GLN A 315 -1.59 -1.80 19.79
CA GLN A 315 -1.96 -2.88 20.72
C GLN A 315 -1.96 -4.24 20.02
N HIS A 316 -0.80 -4.74 19.65
CA HIS A 316 -0.72 -6.04 18.95
C HIS A 316 -0.90 -7.24 19.90
N TYR A 317 -1.21 -8.38 19.29
CA TYR A 317 -1.11 -9.69 19.94
C TYR A 317 0.32 -10.00 20.35
N ASP A 318 0.47 -10.73 21.46
CA ASP A 318 1.74 -11.30 21.92
C ASP A 318 2.23 -12.41 20.98
N ALA A 319 3.50 -12.81 21.15
CA ALA A 319 4.14 -13.78 20.27
C ALA A 319 3.50 -15.17 20.39
N ASP A 320 3.12 -15.59 21.60
CA ASP A 320 2.58 -16.93 21.85
C ASP A 320 1.21 -17.09 21.19
N PHE A 321 0.35 -16.07 21.32
CA PHE A 321 -0.94 -16.04 20.61
C PHE A 321 -0.75 -16.08 19.09
N VAL A 322 0.21 -15.31 18.55
CA VAL A 322 0.49 -15.30 17.11
C VAL A 322 1.00 -16.66 16.62
N ASP A 323 1.87 -17.31 17.40
CA ASP A 323 2.42 -18.62 17.06
C ASP A 323 1.34 -19.71 17.09
N GLN A 324 0.42 -19.62 18.04
CA GLN A 324 -0.70 -20.55 18.17
C GLN A 324 -1.75 -20.37 17.07
N GLU A 325 -2.13 -19.13 16.75
CA GLU A 325 -3.31 -18.86 15.92
C GLU A 325 -2.97 -18.54 14.46
N ALA A 326 -1.75 -18.07 14.14
CA ALA A 326 -1.42 -17.55 12.81
C ALA A 326 -0.26 -18.25 12.10
N PHE A 327 0.67 -18.90 12.80
CA PHE A 327 1.75 -19.65 12.17
C PHE A 327 1.36 -21.10 11.90
N ASN A 328 1.99 -21.72 10.89
CA ASN A 328 1.78 -23.13 10.62
C ASN A 328 2.57 -23.96 11.65
N SER A 329 1.86 -24.50 12.64
CA SER A 329 2.43 -25.31 13.73
C SER A 329 2.69 -26.77 13.34
N ASN A 330 2.19 -27.23 12.19
CA ASN A 330 2.35 -28.61 11.73
C ASN A 330 2.44 -28.71 10.19
N PRO A 331 3.57 -28.30 9.59
CA PRO A 331 3.75 -28.38 8.14
C PRO A 331 3.67 -29.83 7.61
N LYS A 332 2.83 -30.06 6.60
CA LYS A 332 2.57 -31.39 6.04
C LYS A 332 3.81 -32.09 5.48
N ASN A 333 4.76 -31.33 4.93
CA ASN A 333 6.01 -31.86 4.38
C ASN A 333 7.02 -32.29 5.46
N GLY A 334 6.70 -32.13 6.76
CA GLY A 334 7.56 -32.49 7.87
C GLY A 334 8.63 -31.44 8.21
N ASP A 335 8.58 -30.27 7.57
CA ASP A 335 9.47 -29.17 7.92
C ASP A 335 9.26 -28.73 9.37
N THR A 336 10.33 -28.23 9.99
CA THR A 336 10.23 -27.67 11.35
C THR A 336 9.33 -26.42 11.33
N PRO A 337 8.32 -26.33 12.21
CA PRO A 337 7.47 -25.14 12.31
C PRO A 337 8.28 -23.87 12.56
N TYR A 338 7.94 -22.80 11.84
CA TYR A 338 8.53 -21.49 12.03
C TYR A 338 7.74 -20.69 13.09
N THR A 339 8.45 -19.98 13.98
CA THR A 339 7.83 -19.16 15.03
C THR A 339 7.96 -17.66 14.74
N SER A 340 7.06 -16.86 15.29
CA SER A 340 7.11 -15.39 15.23
C SER A 340 8.39 -14.84 15.85
N THR A 341 8.92 -15.49 16.89
CA THR A 341 10.21 -15.10 17.50
C THR A 341 11.37 -15.30 16.53
N GLN A 342 11.44 -16.45 15.85
CA GLN A 342 12.46 -16.70 14.81
C GLN A 342 12.31 -15.73 13.64
N ASP A 343 11.07 -15.47 13.21
CA ASP A 343 10.75 -14.52 12.15
C ASP A 343 11.24 -13.11 12.47
N ARG A 344 10.91 -12.62 13.68
CA ARG A 344 11.31 -11.29 14.15
C ARG A 344 12.83 -11.19 14.34
N LYS A 345 13.48 -12.26 14.84
CA LYS A 345 14.94 -12.29 14.97
C LYS A 345 15.62 -12.16 13.60
N ALA A 346 15.10 -12.84 12.58
CA ALA A 346 15.63 -12.73 11.23
C ALA A 346 15.30 -11.38 10.58
N ARG A 347 14.09 -10.86 10.82
CA ARG A 347 13.49 -9.75 10.07
C ARG A 347 12.53 -8.93 10.96
N ASP A 348 13.08 -8.15 11.89
CA ASP A 348 12.29 -7.17 12.63
C ASP A 348 11.89 -5.99 11.74
N THR A 349 10.66 -6.05 11.21
CA THR A 349 10.15 -5.10 10.22
C THR A 349 9.15 -4.10 10.77
N ARG A 350 8.67 -4.20 12.02
CA ARG A 350 7.63 -3.32 12.57
C ARG A 350 8.12 -1.88 12.76
N ALA A 351 7.20 -0.91 12.65
CA ALA A 351 7.48 0.51 12.86
C ALA A 351 8.53 1.09 11.89
N ARG A 352 8.57 0.58 10.66
CA ARG A 352 9.61 0.93 9.68
C ARG A 352 9.03 1.39 8.35
N ALA A 353 9.81 2.24 7.70
CA ALA A 353 9.66 2.55 6.29
C ALA A 353 10.78 1.87 5.49
N PHE A 354 10.42 1.25 4.37
CA PHE A 354 11.32 0.57 3.45
C PHE A 354 11.35 1.32 2.14
N LEU A 355 12.53 1.75 1.69
CA LEU A 355 12.67 2.43 0.41
C LEU A 355 13.22 1.47 -0.63
N TYR A 356 12.45 1.23 -1.69
CA TYR A 356 12.85 0.54 -2.90
C TYR A 356 13.12 1.59 -3.99
N CYS A 357 14.38 1.65 -4.42
CA CYS A 357 14.83 2.57 -5.44
C CYS A 357 15.26 1.83 -6.72
N GLY A 358 15.07 2.49 -7.87
CA GLY A 358 15.39 1.99 -9.19
C GLY A 358 16.28 2.99 -9.95
N PRO A 359 17.57 2.71 -10.18
CA PRO A 359 18.48 3.65 -10.86
C PRO A 359 18.11 3.87 -12.35
N HIS A 360 17.34 2.96 -12.93
CA HIS A 360 16.83 3.03 -14.30
C HIS A 360 15.47 3.74 -14.42
N ASP A 361 14.90 4.24 -13.30
CA ASP A 361 13.61 4.93 -13.33
C ASP A 361 13.74 6.29 -14.03
N ARG A 362 13.31 6.35 -15.29
CA ARG A 362 13.42 7.54 -16.15
C ARG A 362 12.41 8.64 -15.79
N VAL A 363 11.39 8.34 -15.00
CA VAL A 363 10.37 9.30 -14.59
C VAL A 363 10.79 9.98 -13.30
N ILE A 364 11.19 9.22 -12.29
CA ILE A 364 11.60 9.76 -11.00
C ILE A 364 13.00 10.39 -11.07
N SER A 365 13.83 10.02 -12.07
CA SER A 365 15.18 10.57 -12.25
C SER A 365 15.25 11.98 -12.83
N VAL A 366 14.16 12.50 -13.41
CA VAL A 366 14.23 13.77 -14.16
C VAL A 366 14.64 14.93 -13.26
N ALA A 367 15.39 15.88 -13.82
CA ALA A 367 15.97 17.00 -13.09
C ALA A 367 15.01 17.75 -12.12
N PRO A 368 13.74 18.00 -12.47
CA PRO A 368 12.80 18.70 -11.57
C PRO A 368 12.16 17.80 -10.49
N VAL A 369 12.35 16.48 -10.54
CA VAL A 369 11.84 15.53 -9.53
C VAL A 369 13.00 14.99 -8.69
N ARG A 370 13.95 14.28 -9.32
CA ARG A 370 15.09 13.60 -8.69
C ARG A 370 14.75 12.97 -7.33
N GLY A 371 13.63 12.25 -7.30
CA GLY A 371 13.05 11.71 -6.07
C GLY A 371 13.94 10.66 -5.41
N MET A 372 13.70 10.41 -4.11
CA MET A 372 14.44 9.40 -3.34
C MET A 372 14.24 7.97 -3.88
N GLY A 373 13.19 7.73 -4.68
CA GLY A 373 12.96 6.49 -5.41
C GLY A 373 13.92 6.19 -6.56
N TRP A 374 14.74 7.16 -6.99
CA TRP A 374 15.71 6.94 -8.07
C TRP A 374 17.03 6.36 -7.55
N LEU A 375 17.76 7.13 -6.74
CA LEU A 375 19.10 6.77 -6.24
C LEU A 375 19.12 6.43 -4.74
N GLY A 376 17.96 6.34 -4.10
CA GLY A 376 17.86 6.18 -2.66
C GLY A 376 18.24 7.45 -1.89
N MET A 377 18.52 7.26 -0.60
CA MET A 377 18.93 8.32 0.33
C MET A 377 20.44 8.24 0.59
N SER A 378 21.13 9.38 0.71
CA SER A 378 22.58 9.39 0.91
C SER A 378 23.01 9.18 2.38
N ASN A 379 24.16 8.54 2.59
CA ASN A 379 24.73 8.27 3.91
C ASN A 379 25.21 9.53 4.67
N ARG A 380 25.37 10.69 4.03
CA ARG A 380 25.70 11.96 4.76
C ARG A 380 24.62 12.39 5.75
N CYS A 381 23.51 11.69 5.72
CA CYS A 381 22.29 11.97 6.43
C CYS A 381 22.00 10.84 7.45
N SER A 382 22.86 9.80 7.53
CA SER A 382 22.68 8.56 8.31
C SER A 382 22.56 8.75 9.83
N GLY A 383 23.18 9.78 10.40
CA GLY A 383 22.96 10.15 11.81
C GLY A 383 21.54 10.62 12.12
N CYS A 384 20.75 10.96 11.10
CA CYS A 384 19.34 11.37 11.20
C CYS A 384 18.33 10.26 10.86
N TRP A 385 18.77 9.13 10.31
CA TRP A 385 17.87 8.12 9.73
C TRP A 385 18.00 6.76 10.43
N THR A 386 17.79 6.70 11.74
CA THR A 386 17.91 5.44 12.51
C THR A 386 16.86 4.38 12.13
N ASN A 387 15.81 4.74 11.37
CA ASN A 387 14.66 3.88 11.09
C ASN A 387 14.35 3.60 9.60
N CYS A 388 15.12 4.14 8.66
CA CYS A 388 14.96 3.82 7.23
C CYS A 388 15.83 2.63 6.86
N ARG A 389 15.24 1.57 6.29
CA ARG A 389 16.01 0.49 5.65
C ARG A 389 16.00 0.70 4.13
N LEU A 390 17.16 1.05 3.58
CA LEU A 390 17.39 1.13 2.14
C LEU A 390 17.56 -0.29 1.57
N ARG A 391 16.79 -0.63 0.54
CA ARG A 391 17.03 -1.81 -0.29
C ARG A 391 17.29 -1.38 -1.72
N TRP A 392 18.45 -1.78 -2.22
CA TRP A 392 18.79 -1.67 -3.64
C TRP A 392 18.14 -2.82 -4.41
N SER A 393 17.41 -2.49 -5.48
CA SER A 393 16.91 -3.48 -6.43
C SER A 393 17.77 -3.41 -7.70
N PRO A 394 18.70 -4.36 -7.94
CA PRO A 394 19.58 -4.31 -9.10
C PRO A 394 18.90 -4.67 -10.45
N GLN A 395 17.59 -4.96 -10.46
CA GLN A 395 16.77 -5.31 -11.65
C GLN A 395 15.29 -4.96 -11.37
N PRO A 396 14.41 -4.85 -12.39
CA PRO A 396 12.97 -4.88 -12.15
C PRO A 396 12.60 -6.25 -11.55
N VAL A 397 12.34 -6.29 -10.24
CA VAL A 397 12.06 -7.52 -9.48
C VAL A 397 10.68 -8.14 -9.80
N TRP A 398 10.03 -7.72 -10.88
CA TRP A 398 8.67 -8.14 -11.21
C TRP A 398 8.54 -8.97 -12.49
N MET A 399 9.65 -9.31 -13.14
CA MET A 399 9.66 -10.26 -14.27
C MET A 399 10.87 -11.21 -14.17
N ARG A 400 10.71 -12.33 -13.46
CA ARG A 400 11.39 -13.58 -13.82
C ARG A 400 10.47 -14.76 -13.52
N SER A 401 9.69 -15.13 -14.52
CA SER A 401 9.21 -16.50 -14.70
C SER A 401 10.37 -17.30 -15.30
N GLU A 402 11.22 -17.89 -14.47
CA GLU A 402 11.96 -19.13 -14.81
C GLU A 402 12.79 -19.61 -13.60
N PRO A 403 12.75 -20.91 -13.26
CA PRO A 403 13.62 -21.48 -12.25
C PRO A 403 15.07 -21.49 -12.74
N ARG A 404 16.00 -21.04 -11.90
CA ARG A 404 17.43 -21.23 -12.16
C ARG A 404 17.76 -22.74 -12.09
N PRO A 405 18.50 -23.31 -13.06
CA PRO A 405 18.97 -24.68 -12.93
C PRO A 405 19.98 -24.78 -11.80
N ALA A 406 19.86 -25.85 -11.01
CA ALA A 406 20.89 -26.24 -10.05
C ALA A 406 22.13 -26.66 -10.84
N HIS A 407 23.25 -25.99 -10.61
CA HIS A 407 24.56 -26.50 -10.97
C HIS A 407 25.19 -27.09 -9.72
N GLY A 408 25.61 -28.35 -9.85
CA GLY A 408 26.41 -29.08 -8.87
C GLY A 408 27.89 -28.75 -8.95
#